data_AF-A0A1H5NHC0-F1
#
_entry.id   AF-A0A1H5NHC0-F1
#
_cell.length_a   1.000
_cell.length_b   1.000
_cell.length_c   1.000
_cell.angle_alpha   90.00
_cell.angle_beta   90.00
_cell.angle_gamma   90.00
#
_symmetry.space_group_name_H-M   'P 1'
#
loop_
_entity.id
_entity.type
_entity.pdbx_description
1 polymer ?
#
loop_
_entity_poly.entity_id
_entity_poly.type
_entity_poly.pdbx_seq_one_letter_code
_entity_poly.pdbx_strand_id
1 'polypeptide(L)'
;MAEKQTGEHLDLYSRTAVLATDAAGARAVVEQVFGKHRRISAAGEDRWTLEFIEPKDIHLRLDTAAQPVLHVTQFREHNGQPIGGGDWRRVLAKVTKAAQEAGVSVTEGRIAHQRTHPADQNNWIWTVQQSG
;
A
#
# COMPACT_ATOMS: atom_id res chain seq x y z
N MET A 1 -5.07 -15.83 -19.74
CA MET A 1 -3.92 -16.04 -18.83
C MET A 1 -3.54 -14.74 -18.12
N ALA A 2 -3.41 -13.60 -18.82
CA ALA A 2 -3.12 -12.29 -18.22
C ALA A 2 -4.16 -11.82 -17.18
N GLU A 3 -5.47 -11.89 -17.49
CA GLU A 3 -6.54 -11.41 -16.60
C GLU A 3 -6.57 -12.07 -15.21
N LYS A 4 -6.19 -13.36 -15.12
CA LYS A 4 -6.18 -14.09 -13.84
C LYS A 4 -5.04 -13.62 -12.93
N GLN A 5 -3.87 -13.30 -13.51
CA GLN A 5 -2.75 -12.71 -12.77
C GLN A 5 -3.02 -11.26 -12.35
N THR A 6 -3.74 -10.48 -13.17
CA THR A 6 -4.18 -9.13 -12.79
C THR A 6 -5.08 -9.18 -11.56
N GLY A 7 -6.01 -10.15 -11.49
CA GLY A 7 -6.90 -10.33 -10.34
C GLY A 7 -6.19 -10.67 -9.03
N GLU A 8 -5.19 -11.55 -9.04
CA GLU A 8 -4.42 -11.92 -7.83
C GLU A 8 -3.56 -10.77 -7.30
N HIS A 9 -3.00 -9.96 -8.20
CA HIS A 9 -2.23 -8.78 -7.78
C HIS A 9 -3.15 -7.65 -7.30
N LEU A 10 -4.31 -7.46 -7.95
CA LEU A 10 -5.31 -6.51 -7.49
C LEU A 10 -5.81 -6.88 -6.08
N ASP A 11 -6.06 -8.17 -5.82
CA ASP A 11 -6.41 -8.66 -4.48
C ASP A 11 -5.34 -8.28 -3.45
N LEU A 12 -4.07 -8.44 -3.81
CA LEU A 12 -2.96 -8.11 -2.93
C LEU A 12 -2.88 -6.62 -2.62
N TYR A 13 -3.03 -5.75 -3.63
CA TYR A 13 -3.05 -4.30 -3.44
C TYR A 13 -4.28 -3.79 -2.70
N SER A 14 -5.39 -4.52 -2.80
CA SER A 14 -6.62 -4.21 -2.09
C SER A 14 -6.51 -4.47 -0.59
N ARG A 15 -5.53 -5.26 -0.12
CA ARG A 15 -5.36 -5.55 1.31
C ARG A 15 -4.81 -4.33 2.05
N THR A 16 -5.33 -4.12 3.26
CA THR A 16 -4.90 -3.05 4.16
C THR A 16 -4.48 -3.62 5.52
N ALA A 17 -3.66 -2.87 6.25
CA ALA A 17 -3.39 -3.12 7.66
C ALA A 17 -4.17 -2.11 8.50
N VAL A 18 -5.15 -2.60 9.26
CA VAL A 18 -5.93 -1.81 10.21
C VAL A 18 -5.26 -1.95 11.58
N LEU A 19 -4.76 -0.84 12.14
CA LEU A 19 -4.02 -0.85 13.39
C LEU A 19 -4.92 -0.43 14.55
N ALA A 20 -5.07 -1.28 15.55
CA ALA A 20 -5.89 -1.06 16.74
C ALA A 20 -5.18 -0.15 17.76
N THR A 21 -4.89 1.09 17.36
CA THR A 21 -4.21 2.11 18.16
C THR A 21 -4.63 3.52 17.69
N ASP A 22 -4.12 4.56 18.33
CA ASP A 22 -4.33 5.94 17.91
C ASP A 22 -3.40 6.35 16.73
N ALA A 23 -3.59 7.57 16.22
CA ALA A 23 -2.81 8.08 15.10
C ALA A 23 -1.30 8.09 15.36
N ALA A 24 -0.89 8.47 16.58
CA ALA A 24 0.52 8.57 16.95
C ALA A 24 1.18 7.18 17.02
N GLY A 25 0.50 6.22 17.64
CA GLY A 25 0.96 4.84 17.72
C GLY A 25 1.04 4.18 16.35
N ALA A 26 0.04 4.39 15.49
CA ALA A 26 0.04 3.85 14.13
C ALA A 26 1.20 4.42 13.29
N ARG A 27 1.44 5.73 13.40
CA ARG A 27 2.56 6.39 12.73
C ARG A 27 3.91 5.86 13.21
N ALA A 28 4.10 5.69 14.52
CA ALA A 28 5.32 5.12 15.07
C ALA A 28 5.62 3.72 14.52
N VAL A 29 4.60 2.85 14.44
CA VAL A 29 4.73 1.51 13.85
C VAL A 29 5.15 1.58 12.38
N VAL A 30 4.51 2.43 11.58
CA VAL A 30 4.83 2.59 10.16
C VAL A 30 6.24 3.16 9.97
N GLU A 31 6.60 4.20 10.72
CA GLU A 31 7.93 4.83 10.64
C GLU A 31 9.06 3.89 11.06
N GLN A 32 8.84 3.01 12.05
CA GLN A 32 9.81 1.98 12.43
C GLN A 32 10.18 1.06 11.25
N VAL A 33 9.21 0.73 10.40
CA VAL A 33 9.43 -0.11 9.22
C VAL A 33 9.99 0.71 8.07
N PHE A 34 9.40 1.88 7.80
CA PHE A 34 9.64 2.63 6.58
C PHE A 34 10.96 3.40 6.65
N GLY A 35 11.33 3.93 7.83
CA GLY A 35 12.62 4.59 8.04
C GLY A 35 13.84 3.68 7.84
N LYS A 36 13.64 2.35 7.81
CA LYS A 36 14.69 1.35 7.56
C LYS A 36 14.60 0.72 6.18
N HIS A 37 13.60 1.08 5.37
CA HIS A 37 13.31 0.41 4.11
C HIS A 37 13.87 1.19 2.92
N ARG A 38 14.97 0.72 2.32
CA ARG A 38 15.69 1.46 1.24
C ARG A 38 14.84 1.91 0.05
N ARG A 39 13.73 1.21 -0.24
CA ARG A 39 12.84 1.46 -1.39
C ARG A 39 11.62 2.31 -1.02
N ILE A 40 11.45 2.65 0.25
CA ILE A 40 10.32 3.47 0.71
C ILE A 40 10.86 4.86 1.02
N SER A 41 10.22 5.87 0.44
CA SER A 41 10.54 7.29 0.68
C SER A 41 9.30 8.01 1.19
N ALA A 42 9.50 8.96 2.10
CA ALA A 42 8.43 9.86 2.53
C ALA A 42 8.00 10.76 1.36
N ALA A 43 6.68 10.93 1.20
CA ALA A 43 6.07 11.76 0.15
C ALA A 43 5.16 12.85 0.70
N GLY A 44 5.02 12.94 2.02
CA GLY A 44 4.21 13.92 2.73
C GLY A 44 3.84 13.41 4.12
N GLU A 45 3.01 14.16 4.83
CA GLU A 45 2.41 13.70 6.07
C GLU A 45 1.55 12.46 5.80
N ASP A 46 1.84 11.37 6.50
CA ASP A 46 1.19 10.06 6.37
C ASP A 46 1.20 9.45 4.96
N ARG A 47 2.16 9.85 4.12
CA ARG A 47 2.27 9.38 2.73
C ARG A 47 3.69 8.93 2.39
N TRP A 48 3.76 7.83 1.66
CA TRP A 48 5.03 7.27 1.20
C TRP A 48 4.94 6.74 -0.21
N THR A 49 6.09 6.57 -0.85
CA THR A 49 6.22 5.91 -2.15
C THR A 49 7.15 4.72 -2.02
N LEU A 50 6.78 3.60 -2.61
CA LEU A 50 7.57 2.39 -2.74
C LEU A 50 8.03 2.25 -4.19
N GLU A 51 9.34 2.21 -4.39
CA GLU A 51 10.01 2.02 -5.68
C GLU A 51 10.14 0.53 -6.00
N PHE A 52 9.79 0.13 -7.23
CA PHE A 52 9.96 -1.25 -7.71
C PHE A 52 10.86 -1.32 -8.96
N ILE A 53 10.44 -0.67 -10.05
CA ILE A 53 11.16 -0.44 -11.31
C ILE A 53 11.44 1.06 -11.45
N GLU A 54 10.43 1.91 -11.28
CA GLU A 54 10.56 3.36 -11.31
C GLU A 54 10.32 3.99 -9.93
N PRO A 55 10.90 5.17 -9.67
CA PRO A 55 10.51 5.96 -8.52
C PRO A 55 8.99 6.19 -8.53
N LYS A 56 8.33 5.90 -7.40
CA LYS A 56 6.88 6.12 -7.19
C LYS A 56 5.94 5.14 -7.93
N ASP A 57 6.38 3.90 -8.13
CA ASP A 57 5.50 2.85 -8.68
C ASP A 57 4.26 2.56 -7.83
N ILE A 58 4.43 2.64 -6.51
CA ILE A 58 3.37 2.37 -5.54
C ILE A 58 3.32 3.53 -4.55
N HIS A 59 2.13 4.06 -4.31
CA HIS A 59 1.86 5.08 -3.31
C HIS A 59 1.14 4.46 -2.12
N LEU A 60 1.61 4.78 -0.93
CA LEU A 60 1.10 4.30 0.34
C LEU A 60 0.56 5.48 1.15
N ARG A 61 -0.49 5.22 1.92
CA ARG A 61 -1.06 6.20 2.86
C ARG A 61 -1.47 5.53 4.15
N LEU A 62 -1.23 6.22 5.25
CA LEU A 62 -1.82 5.91 6.55
C LEU A 62 -2.97 6.88 6.79
N ASP A 63 -4.22 6.40 6.74
CA ASP A 63 -5.36 7.21 7.14
C ASP A 63 -5.56 7.11 8.65
N THR A 64 -5.56 8.26 9.34
CA THR A 64 -5.58 8.36 10.81
C THR A 64 -6.85 9.00 11.37
N ALA A 65 -7.81 9.37 10.50
CA ALA A 65 -9.03 10.09 10.90
C ALA A 65 -10.02 9.25 11.75
N ALA A 66 -9.93 7.93 11.66
CA ALA A 66 -10.73 6.99 12.44
C ALA A 66 -9.81 5.90 12.99
N GLN A 67 -10.19 4.63 12.87
CA GLN A 67 -9.26 3.52 13.06
C GLN A 67 -8.11 3.67 12.04
N PRO A 68 -6.83 3.71 12.48
CA PRO A 68 -5.73 3.88 11.54
C PRO A 68 -5.63 2.75 10.51
N VAL A 69 -5.53 3.12 9.23
CA VAL A 69 -5.44 2.15 8.12
C VAL A 69 -4.29 2.48 7.19
N LEU A 70 -3.31 1.58 7.11
CA LEU A 70 -2.26 1.62 6.10
C LEU A 70 -2.71 0.88 4.85
N HIS A 71 -2.67 1.55 3.70
CA HIS A 71 -3.11 0.99 2.44
C HIS A 71 -2.37 1.59 1.23
N VAL A 72 -2.51 0.94 0.08
CA VAL A 72 -2.00 1.42 -1.20
C VAL A 72 -3.03 2.37 -1.82
N THR A 73 -2.64 3.61 -2.11
CA THR A 73 -3.53 4.60 -2.73
C THR A 73 -3.47 4.56 -4.25
N GLN A 74 -2.31 4.21 -4.80
CA GLN A 74 -2.07 4.16 -6.24
C GLN A 74 -0.99 3.13 -6.55
N PHE A 75 -1.12 2.42 -7.66
CA PHE A 75 -0.05 1.60 -8.23
C PHE A 75 -0.12 1.58 -9.75
N ARG A 76 1.00 1.23 -10.39
CA ARG A 76 1.08 1.06 -11.84
C ARG A 76 0.88 -0.38 -12.27
N GLU A 77 0.30 -0.53 -13.44
CA GLU A 77 0.26 -1.76 -14.23
C GLU A 77 1.17 -1.57 -15.44
N HIS A 78 2.05 -2.54 -15.69
CA HIS A 78 2.97 -2.57 -16.82
C HIS A 78 2.71 -3.80 -17.67
N ASN A 79 2.42 -3.62 -18.96
CA ASN A 79 2.11 -4.72 -19.90
C ASN A 79 1.00 -5.67 -19.38
N GLY A 80 -0.06 -5.13 -18.78
CA GLY A 80 -1.18 -5.93 -18.24
C GLY A 80 -0.92 -6.56 -16.87
N GLN A 81 0.23 -6.29 -16.23
CA GLN A 81 0.58 -6.83 -14.92
C GLN A 81 0.83 -5.72 -13.90
N PRO A 82 0.16 -5.73 -12.74
CA PRO A 82 0.50 -4.84 -11.64
C PRO A 82 1.92 -5.09 -11.15
N ILE A 83 2.75 -4.04 -11.08
CA ILE A 83 4.15 -4.14 -10.71
C ILE A 83 4.34 -3.96 -9.20
N GLY A 84 5.18 -4.78 -8.56
CA GLY A 84 5.60 -4.61 -7.16
C GLY A 84 4.73 -5.26 -6.07
N GLY A 85 3.79 -6.15 -6.42
CA GLY A 85 2.83 -6.68 -5.45
C GLY A 85 3.50 -7.48 -4.34
N GLY A 86 4.53 -8.24 -4.70
CA GLY A 86 5.35 -8.98 -3.73
C GLY A 86 6.02 -8.10 -2.68
N ASP A 87 6.40 -6.86 -3.03
CA ASP A 87 6.98 -5.92 -2.08
C ASP A 87 5.91 -5.36 -1.13
N TRP A 88 4.70 -5.06 -1.62
CA TRP A 88 3.60 -4.66 -0.74
C TRP A 88 3.26 -5.73 0.32
N ARG A 89 3.19 -7.01 -0.08
CA ARG A 89 3.00 -8.12 0.87
C ARG A 89 4.07 -8.15 1.97
N ARG A 90 5.33 -7.91 1.61
CA ARG A 90 6.45 -7.86 2.56
C ARG A 90 6.34 -6.66 3.48
N VAL A 91 5.88 -5.52 2.96
CA VAL A 91 5.62 -4.32 3.76
C VAL A 91 4.53 -4.61 4.80
N LEU A 92 3.38 -5.17 4.39
CA LEU A 92 2.31 -5.59 5.31
C LEU A 92 2.85 -6.51 6.41
N ALA A 93 3.59 -7.57 6.05
CA ALA A 93 4.15 -8.50 7.02
C ALA A 93 5.10 -7.82 8.02
N LYS A 94 5.94 -6.88 7.56
CA LYS A 94 6.85 -6.11 8.43
C LYS A 94 6.08 -5.17 9.37
N VAL A 95 5.04 -4.50 8.86
CA VAL A 95 4.18 -3.61 9.65
C VAL A 95 3.42 -4.40 10.71
N THR A 96 2.83 -5.54 10.35
CA THR A 96 2.16 -6.44 11.31
C THR A 96 3.14 -6.89 12.40
N LYS A 97 4.36 -7.29 12.03
CA LYS A 97 5.38 -7.67 13.00
C LYS A 97 5.77 -6.51 13.93
N ALA A 98 6.02 -5.33 13.40
CA ALA A 98 6.36 -4.15 14.20
C ALA A 98 5.21 -3.74 15.13
N ALA A 99 3.96 -3.83 14.67
CA ALA A 99 2.78 -3.59 15.48
C ALA A 99 2.70 -4.57 16.66
N GLN A 100 2.90 -5.87 16.41
CA GLN A 100 2.94 -6.90 17.44
C GLN A 100 4.03 -6.64 18.48
N GLU A 101 5.24 -6.27 18.04
CA GLU A 101 6.35 -5.88 18.93
C GLU A 101 6.00 -4.65 19.80
N ALA A 102 5.15 -3.75 19.29
CA ALA A 102 4.64 -2.59 20.00
C ALA A 102 3.36 -2.86 20.82
N GLY A 103 2.87 -4.10 20.86
CA GLY A 103 1.61 -4.46 21.54
C GLY A 103 0.34 -3.97 20.82
N VAL A 104 0.44 -3.56 19.57
CA VAL A 104 -0.67 -3.11 18.73
C VAL A 104 -1.24 -4.29 17.95
N SER A 105 -2.54 -4.52 18.09
CA SER A 105 -3.25 -5.53 17.29
C SER A 105 -3.45 -5.03 15.85
N VAL A 106 -3.28 -5.92 14.87
CA VAL A 106 -3.50 -5.61 13.45
C VAL A 106 -4.53 -6.57 12.88
N THR A 107 -5.52 -6.02 12.16
CA THR A 107 -6.47 -6.79 11.36
C THR A 107 -6.30 -6.48 9.88
N GLU A 108 -6.54 -7.48 9.02
CA GLU A 108 -6.54 -7.27 7.57
C GLU A 108 -7.87 -6.65 7.15
N GLY A 109 -7.81 -5.53 6.44
CA GLY A 109 -8.96 -4.89 5.79
C GLY A 109 -8.85 -4.95 4.27
N ARG A 110 -9.84 -4.36 3.59
CA ARG A 110 -9.84 -4.25 2.12
C ARG A 110 -10.25 -2.85 1.65
N ILE A 111 -9.63 -2.40 0.57
CA ILE A 111 -9.97 -1.19 -0.17
C ILE A 111 -10.04 -1.52 -1.66
N ALA A 112 -11.02 -0.95 -2.36
CA ALA A 112 -11.18 -1.19 -3.79
C ALA A 112 -10.32 -0.21 -4.60
N HIS A 113 -9.72 -0.70 -5.68
CA HIS A 113 -9.05 0.12 -6.67
C HIS A 113 -9.80 0.07 -8.00
N GLN A 114 -9.77 1.18 -8.70
CA GLN A 114 -10.28 1.29 -10.07
C GLN A 114 -9.18 1.75 -10.99
N ARG A 115 -9.22 1.28 -12.24
CA ARG A 115 -8.33 1.73 -13.30
C ARG A 115 -8.77 3.11 -13.76
N THR A 116 -7.93 4.13 -13.61
CA THR A 116 -8.32 5.53 -13.86
C THR A 116 -7.85 6.04 -15.21
N HIS A 117 -6.55 5.98 -15.51
CA HIS A 117 -6.00 6.53 -16.75
C HIS A 117 -4.81 5.73 -17.27
N PRO A 118 -4.55 5.74 -18.60
CA PRO A 118 -3.31 5.22 -19.15
C PRO A 118 -2.15 6.13 -18.73
N ALA A 119 -1.07 5.53 -18.21
CA ALA A 119 0.20 6.24 -18.04
C ALA A 119 0.91 6.40 -19.39
N ASP A 120 0.83 5.39 -20.26
CA ASP A 120 1.24 5.40 -21.67
C ASP A 120 0.55 4.26 -22.44
N GLN A 121 1.01 3.96 -23.67
CA GLN A 121 0.39 2.95 -24.54
C GLN A 121 0.32 1.54 -23.92
N ASN A 122 1.18 1.21 -22.96
CA ASN A 122 1.27 -0.12 -22.36
C ASN A 122 1.09 -0.13 -20.84
N ASN A 123 0.89 1.04 -20.22
CA ASN A 123 0.86 1.22 -18.78
C ASN A 123 -0.44 1.84 -18.30
N TRP A 124 -1.00 1.32 -17.21
CA TRP A 124 -2.20 1.86 -16.56
C TRP A 124 -1.93 2.28 -15.12
N ILE A 125 -2.68 3.28 -14.66
CA ILE A 125 -2.69 3.69 -13.26
C ILE A 125 -3.97 3.18 -12.61
N TRP A 126 -3.80 2.55 -11.45
CA TRP A 126 -4.88 2.16 -10.55
C TRP A 126 -4.88 3.06 -9.34
N THR A 127 -6.05 3.55 -8.93
CA THR A 127 -6.20 4.37 -7.72
C THR A 127 -7.36 3.86 -6.88
N VAL A 128 -7.33 4.15 -5.58
CA VAL A 128 -8.44 3.85 -4.68
C VAL A 128 -9.75 4.44 -5.22
N GLN A 129 -10.80 3.63 -5.20
CA GLN A 129 -12.16 4.08 -5.51
C GLN A 129 -12.64 4.92 -4.32
N GLN A 130 -12.79 6.23 -4.51
CA GLN A 130 -13.41 7.06 -3.49
C GLN A 130 -14.89 6.66 -3.39
N SER A 131 -15.31 6.23 -2.19
CA SER A 131 -16.73 6.07 -1.89
C SER A 131 -17.30 7.47 -1.76
N GLY A 132 -18.03 7.92 -2.78
CA GLY A 132 -18.80 9.17 -2.76
C GLY A 132 -20.00 9.07 -1.83
#